data_AF-R9BS32-F1
#
_entry.id   AF-R9BS32-F1
#
_cell.length_a   1.000
_cell.length_b   1.000
_cell.length_c   1.000
_cell.angle_alpha   90.00
_cell.angle_beta   90.00
_cell.angle_gamma   90.00
#
_symmetry.space_group_name_H-M   'P 1'
#
loop_
_entity.id
_entity.type
_entity.pdbx_description
1 polymer ?
#
loop_
_entity_poly.entity_id
_entity_poly.type
_entity_poly.pdbx_seq_one_letter_code
_entity_poly.pdbx_strand_id
1 'polypeptide(L)'
;MDLKVFEFLGREIPSFVGDIRESLDLLVSSIDNAREEIGEKAKLSIDNKEYNRVTELMYNSEELNTISNKVNEVVALLDTIIDARNIEEVREKTEEINEKEIPNYSDYLVDTEIEHNLYEDLTHKRPCAFKIEGKKIDIKDWKGALVETCNYLARKDSAIIKQFVDDPKMNGKKVIYFSRVKLPTMRAAREIKNANIYIESNLSANGIRNLLIKVLNKYNIKLKDYKIYLKADYSDLH
;
A
#
# COMPACT_ATOMS: atom_id res chain seq x y z
N MET A 1 11.17 -19.93 -10.03
CA MET A 1 10.05 -20.17 -9.10
C MET A 1 8.95 -20.88 -9.88
N ASP A 2 8.29 -21.89 -9.33
CA ASP A 2 7.27 -22.65 -10.07
C ASP A 2 5.96 -21.86 -10.15
N LEU A 3 5.58 -21.48 -11.37
CA LEU A 3 4.39 -20.69 -11.70
C LEU A 3 3.09 -21.43 -11.34
N LYS A 4 3.11 -22.76 -11.32
CA LYS A 4 1.91 -23.58 -11.13
C LYS A 4 1.22 -23.33 -9.80
N VAL A 5 1.99 -23.01 -8.75
CA VAL A 5 1.44 -22.75 -7.41
C VAL A 5 0.69 -21.42 -7.40
N PHE A 6 1.21 -20.37 -8.04
CA PHE A 6 0.51 -19.07 -8.09
C PHE A 6 -0.66 -19.07 -9.06
N GLU A 7 -0.58 -19.83 -10.16
CA GLU A 7 -1.73 -20.09 -11.03
C GLU A 7 -2.84 -20.84 -10.30
N PHE A 8 -2.48 -21.84 -9.48
CA PHE A 8 -3.42 -22.54 -8.61
C PHE A 8 -4.11 -21.57 -7.63
N LEU A 9 -3.33 -20.72 -6.93
CA LEU A 9 -3.89 -19.70 -6.04
C LEU A 9 -4.82 -18.73 -6.79
N GLY A 10 -4.47 -18.34 -8.01
CA GLY A 10 -5.28 -17.48 -8.86
C GLY A 10 -6.61 -18.10 -9.29
N ARG A 11 -6.71 -19.43 -9.34
CA ARG A 11 -7.97 -20.14 -9.61
C ARG A 11 -8.81 -20.33 -8.35
N GLU A 12 -8.19 -20.80 -7.27
CA GLU A 12 -8.93 -21.25 -6.08
C GLU A 12 -9.21 -20.13 -5.08
N ILE A 13 -8.21 -19.28 -4.78
CA ILE A 13 -8.29 -18.25 -3.73
C ILE A 13 -7.68 -16.92 -4.21
N PRO A 14 -8.28 -16.30 -5.22
CA PRO A 14 -7.65 -15.23 -5.98
C PRO A 14 -7.47 -13.91 -5.21
N SER A 15 -8.25 -13.66 -4.15
CA SER A 15 -8.03 -12.52 -3.26
C SER A 15 -6.62 -12.54 -2.68
N PHE A 16 -6.15 -13.72 -2.26
CA PHE A 16 -4.82 -13.90 -1.67
C PHE A 16 -3.68 -13.67 -2.67
N VAL A 17 -3.89 -13.85 -3.98
CA VAL A 17 -2.88 -13.50 -4.99
C VAL A 17 -2.61 -11.99 -4.98
N GLY A 18 -3.67 -11.19 -4.86
CA GLY A 18 -3.56 -9.74 -4.69
C GLY A 18 -2.82 -9.37 -3.41
N ASP A 19 -3.21 -9.95 -2.27
CA ASP A 19 -2.58 -9.66 -0.97
C ASP A 19 -1.09 -10.05 -0.94
N ILE A 20 -0.72 -11.20 -1.53
CA ILE A 20 0.68 -11.63 -1.65
C ILE A 20 1.44 -10.63 -2.53
N ARG A 21 0.90 -10.27 -3.69
CA ARG A 21 1.51 -9.31 -4.60
C ARG A 21 1.79 -7.98 -3.90
N GLU A 22 0.81 -7.44 -3.19
CA GLU A 22 0.97 -6.18 -2.47
C GLU A 22 1.98 -6.28 -1.32
N SER A 23 2.01 -7.41 -0.61
CA SER A 23 2.97 -7.64 0.48
C SER A 23 4.40 -7.73 -0.05
N LEU A 24 4.63 -8.37 -1.20
CA LEU A 24 5.93 -8.42 -1.87
C LEU A 24 6.37 -7.04 -2.36
N ASP A 25 5.45 -6.24 -2.88
CA ASP A 25 5.69 -4.84 -3.28
C ASP A 25 6.06 -3.94 -2.08
N LEU A 26 5.47 -4.19 -0.91
CA LEU A 26 5.83 -3.55 0.34
C LEU A 26 7.23 -3.96 0.82
N LEU A 27 7.60 -5.24 0.67
CA LEU A 27 8.95 -5.72 0.96
C LEU A 27 9.99 -5.02 0.08
N VAL A 28 9.76 -4.94 -1.24
CA VAL A 28 10.62 -4.20 -2.18
C VAL A 28 10.83 -2.76 -1.73
N SER A 29 9.73 -2.07 -1.39
CA SER A 29 9.77 -0.69 -0.92
C SER A 29 10.59 -0.55 0.38
N SER A 30 10.49 -1.52 1.28
CA SER A 30 11.23 -1.52 2.55
C SER A 30 12.73 -1.77 2.34
N ILE A 31 13.09 -2.69 1.45
CA ILE A 31 14.48 -2.94 1.06
C ILE A 31 15.09 -1.68 0.44
N ASP A 32 14.35 -1.02 -0.44
CA ASP A 32 14.78 0.19 -1.11
C ASP A 32 15.03 1.35 -0.14
N ASN A 33 14.19 1.52 0.87
CA ASN A 33 14.42 2.50 1.94
C ASN A 33 15.67 2.15 2.76
N ALA A 34 15.86 0.88 3.12
CA ALA A 34 17.06 0.45 3.84
C ALA A 34 18.34 0.72 3.04
N ARG A 35 18.30 0.55 1.72
CA ARG A 35 19.43 0.87 0.83
C ARG A 35 19.73 2.38 0.76
N GLU A 36 18.71 3.23 0.80
CA GLU A 36 18.89 4.68 0.91
C GLU A 36 19.63 5.03 2.22
N GLU A 37 19.21 4.48 3.36
CA GLU A 37 19.89 4.68 4.65
C GLU A 37 21.32 4.13 4.66
N ILE A 38 21.57 2.98 4.03
CA ILE A 38 22.92 2.44 3.85
C ILE A 38 23.78 3.41 3.05
N GLY A 39 23.22 4.01 1.99
CA GLY A 39 23.91 5.02 1.19
C GLY A 39 24.29 6.28 1.99
N GLU A 40 23.42 6.74 2.90
CA GLU A 40 23.73 7.83 3.82
C GLU A 40 24.85 7.47 4.79
N LYS A 41 24.81 6.26 5.38
CA LYS A 41 25.88 5.77 6.24
C LYS A 41 27.21 5.62 5.51
N ALA A 42 27.19 5.18 4.25
CA ALA A 42 28.39 5.06 3.43
C ALA A 42 29.03 6.44 3.19
N LYS A 43 28.23 7.48 2.92
CA LYS A 43 28.74 8.86 2.78
C LYS A 43 29.44 9.33 4.06
N LEU A 44 28.83 9.12 5.23
CA LEU A 44 29.43 9.48 6.51
C LEU A 44 30.76 8.72 6.77
N SER A 45 30.82 7.43 6.43
CA SER A 45 32.06 6.66 6.55
C SER A 45 33.14 7.10 5.56
N ILE A 46 32.77 7.62 4.37
CA ILE A 46 33.73 8.24 3.45
C ILE A 46 34.34 9.50 4.09
N ASP A 47 33.52 10.38 4.66
CA ASP A 47 33.98 11.60 5.31
C ASP A 47 34.93 11.30 6.49
N ASN A 48 34.66 10.21 7.22
CA ASN A 48 35.49 9.72 8.30
C ASN A 48 36.70 8.85 7.85
N LYS A 49 36.89 8.65 6.54
CA LYS A 49 37.96 7.82 5.94
C LYS A 49 37.92 6.35 6.37
N GLU A 50 36.75 5.83 6.73
CA GLU A 50 36.50 4.45 7.15
C GLU A 50 36.26 3.53 5.93
N TYR A 51 37.23 3.44 5.01
CA TYR A 51 37.02 2.80 3.71
C TYR A 51 36.61 1.33 3.77
N ASN A 52 37.10 0.57 4.75
CA ASN A 52 36.67 -0.83 4.94
C ASN A 52 35.17 -0.91 5.25
N ARG A 53 34.65 0.03 6.04
CA ARG A 53 33.23 0.11 6.38
C ARG A 53 32.39 0.49 5.16
N VAL A 54 32.89 1.41 4.33
CA VAL A 54 32.26 1.77 3.05
C VAL A 54 32.12 0.54 2.15
N THR A 55 33.19 -0.23 1.97
CA THR A 55 33.17 -1.45 1.15
C THR A 55 32.13 -2.45 1.65
N GLU A 56 32.08 -2.71 2.95
CA GLU A 56 31.12 -3.62 3.56
C GLU A 56 29.66 -3.14 3.37
N LEU A 57 29.40 -1.85 3.59
CA LEU A 57 28.07 -1.25 3.40
C LEU A 57 27.61 -1.36 1.94
N MET A 58 28.49 -1.04 1.00
CA MET A 58 28.16 -1.08 -0.43
C MET A 58 27.93 -2.52 -0.93
N TYR A 59 28.73 -3.48 -0.48
CA TYR A 59 28.53 -4.89 -0.79
C TYR A 59 27.15 -5.40 -0.33
N ASN A 60 26.76 -5.12 0.91
CA ASN A 60 25.45 -5.50 1.41
C ASN A 60 24.29 -4.76 0.72
N SER A 61 24.49 -3.51 0.30
CA SER A 61 23.51 -2.76 -0.50
C SER A 61 23.27 -3.41 -1.87
N GLU A 62 24.30 -4.00 -2.47
CA GLU A 62 24.21 -4.74 -3.73
C GLU A 62 23.48 -6.08 -3.55
N GLU A 63 23.76 -6.83 -2.48
CA GLU A 63 23.02 -8.05 -2.14
C GLU A 63 21.53 -7.76 -1.93
N LEU A 64 21.19 -6.69 -1.21
CA LEU A 64 19.81 -6.22 -1.05
C LEU A 64 19.15 -5.88 -2.38
N ASN A 65 19.87 -5.25 -3.31
CA ASN A 65 19.38 -4.97 -4.66
C ASN A 65 19.04 -6.26 -5.42
N THR A 66 19.90 -7.27 -5.30
CA THR A 66 19.69 -8.58 -5.93
C THR A 66 18.43 -9.26 -5.37
N ILE A 67 18.19 -9.17 -4.06
CA ILE A 67 16.95 -9.67 -3.44
C ILE A 67 15.74 -8.89 -3.96
N SER A 68 15.81 -7.55 -3.98
CA SER A 68 14.75 -6.67 -4.48
C SER A 68 14.36 -7.02 -5.92
N ASN A 69 15.33 -7.27 -6.80
CA ASN A 69 15.08 -7.67 -8.19
C ASN A 69 14.36 -9.02 -8.28
N LYS A 70 14.79 -10.03 -7.52
CA LYS A 70 14.12 -11.34 -7.49
C LYS A 70 12.67 -11.24 -7.00
N VAL A 71 12.41 -10.39 -6.00
CA VAL A 71 11.04 -10.15 -5.52
C VAL A 71 10.21 -9.43 -6.59
N ASN A 72 10.77 -8.43 -7.27
CA ASN A 72 10.10 -7.73 -8.36
C ASN A 72 9.74 -8.64 -9.54
N GLU A 73 10.56 -9.64 -9.86
CA GLU A 73 10.23 -10.67 -10.84
C GLU A 73 8.96 -11.42 -10.44
N VAL A 74 8.83 -11.80 -9.16
CA VAL A 74 7.62 -12.44 -8.63
C VAL A 74 6.42 -11.50 -8.70
N VAL A 75 6.57 -10.24 -8.31
CA VAL A 75 5.50 -9.23 -8.40
C VAL A 75 4.98 -9.11 -9.84
N ALA A 76 5.87 -9.05 -10.83
CA ALA A 76 5.49 -8.95 -12.25
C ALA A 76 4.72 -10.19 -12.74
N LEU A 77 5.06 -11.38 -12.24
CA LEU A 77 4.33 -12.61 -12.51
C LEU A 77 2.92 -12.58 -11.92
N LEU A 78 2.79 -12.16 -10.66
CA LEU A 78 1.49 -12.04 -9.99
C LEU A 78 0.61 -11.00 -10.68
N ASP A 79 1.17 -9.88 -11.13
CA ASP A 79 0.45 -8.88 -11.93
C ASP A 79 -0.14 -9.53 -13.20
N THR A 80 0.57 -10.44 -13.86
CA THR A 80 0.08 -11.13 -15.06
C THR A 80 -1.10 -12.05 -14.76
N ILE A 81 -1.05 -12.77 -13.63
CA ILE A 81 -2.15 -13.64 -13.17
C ILE A 81 -3.39 -12.80 -12.84
N ILE A 82 -3.20 -11.69 -12.13
CA ILE A 82 -4.28 -10.77 -11.77
C ILE A 82 -4.91 -10.15 -13.04
N ASP A 83 -4.08 -9.71 -13.99
CA ASP A 83 -4.54 -9.12 -15.26
C ASP A 83 -5.37 -10.13 -16.09
N ALA A 84 -4.91 -11.38 -16.21
CA ALA A 84 -5.63 -12.43 -16.93
C ALA A 84 -7.01 -12.69 -16.32
N ARG A 85 -7.09 -12.76 -14.99
CA ARG A 85 -8.36 -12.97 -14.26
C ARG A 85 -9.32 -11.79 -14.39
N ASN A 86 -8.82 -10.56 -14.33
CA ASN A 86 -9.65 -9.37 -14.53
C ASN A 86 -10.35 -9.39 -15.90
N ILE A 87 -9.71 -9.95 -16.94
CA ILE A 87 -10.31 -10.11 -18.27
C ILE A 87 -11.42 -11.18 -18.25
N GLU A 88 -11.23 -12.28 -17.52
CA GLU A 88 -12.25 -13.34 -17.38
C GLU A 88 -13.46 -12.86 -16.55
N GLU A 89 -13.25 -12.20 -15.42
CA GLU A 89 -14.34 -11.66 -14.60
C GLU A 89 -15.19 -10.62 -15.36
N VAL A 90 -14.58 -9.81 -16.24
CA VAL A 90 -15.33 -8.86 -17.08
C VAL A 90 -16.20 -9.59 -18.11
N ARG A 91 -15.80 -10.77 -18.57
CA ARG A 91 -16.61 -11.60 -19.47
C ARG A 91 -17.76 -12.27 -18.70
N GLU A 92 -17.48 -12.81 -17.52
CA GLU A 92 -18.46 -13.52 -16.69
C GLU A 92 -19.50 -12.59 -16.06
N LYS A 93 -19.14 -11.37 -15.62
CA LYS A 93 -20.08 -10.38 -15.04
C LYS A 93 -21.17 -9.88 -16.01
N THR A 94 -21.17 -10.31 -17.26
CA THR A 94 -22.28 -10.10 -18.19
C THR A 94 -23.46 -11.04 -17.88
N GLU A 95 -23.25 -12.06 -17.05
CA GLU A 95 -24.22 -13.07 -16.68
C GLU A 95 -24.15 -13.30 -15.15
N GLU A 96 -25.32 -13.38 -14.50
CA GLU A 96 -25.52 -13.64 -13.06
C GLU A 96 -25.45 -12.45 -12.08
N ILE A 97 -26.64 -12.00 -11.68
CA ILE A 97 -26.90 -11.31 -10.42
C ILE A 97 -27.49 -12.37 -9.49
N ASN A 98 -26.72 -12.87 -8.52
CA ASN A 98 -27.24 -13.73 -7.46
C ASN A 98 -27.60 -12.90 -6.22
N GLU A 99 -28.84 -13.05 -5.76
CA GLU A 99 -29.35 -12.48 -4.52
C GLU A 99 -28.69 -13.17 -3.30
N LYS A 100 -27.77 -12.48 -2.63
CA LYS A 100 -27.27 -12.92 -1.31
C LYS A 100 -28.22 -12.43 -0.22
N GLU A 101 -28.57 -13.31 0.72
CA GLU A 101 -29.24 -12.94 1.97
C GLU A 101 -28.46 -11.81 2.66
N ILE A 102 -29.17 -10.75 3.04
CA ILE A 102 -28.57 -9.53 3.60
C ILE A 102 -28.21 -9.81 5.06
N PRO A 103 -26.91 -9.85 5.44
CA PRO A 103 -26.52 -10.08 6.83
C PRO A 103 -26.92 -8.91 7.72
N ASN A 104 -27.19 -9.18 9.01
CA ASN A 104 -27.42 -8.11 9.97
C ASN A 104 -26.10 -7.45 10.40
N TYR A 105 -25.75 -6.34 9.76
CA TYR A 105 -24.47 -5.64 9.96
C TYR A 105 -24.22 -5.09 11.38
N SER A 106 -25.23 -5.04 12.26
CA SER A 106 -25.07 -4.58 13.65
C SER A 106 -24.21 -5.51 14.50
N ASP A 107 -24.22 -6.80 14.17
CA ASP A 107 -23.65 -7.85 15.02
C ASP A 107 -22.11 -7.88 14.95
N TYR A 108 -21.56 -7.14 13.98
CA TYR A 108 -20.15 -7.04 13.66
C TYR A 108 -19.51 -5.73 14.13
N LEU A 109 -20.26 -4.88 14.84
CA LEU A 109 -19.72 -3.64 15.40
C LEU A 109 -18.68 -3.97 16.47
N VAL A 110 -17.56 -3.23 16.44
CA VAL A 110 -16.46 -3.39 17.39
C VAL A 110 -16.28 -2.13 18.24
N ASP A 111 -15.51 -2.24 19.32
CA ASP A 111 -15.14 -1.10 20.15
C ASP A 111 -14.29 -0.11 19.34
N THR A 112 -14.81 1.10 19.15
CA THR A 112 -14.19 2.14 18.33
C THR A 112 -13.04 2.88 19.02
N GLU A 113 -12.71 2.54 20.26
CA GLU A 113 -11.59 3.13 21.01
C GLU A 113 -10.33 2.25 21.01
N ILE A 114 -10.42 1.02 20.50
CA ILE A 114 -9.26 0.14 20.36
C ILE A 114 -8.33 0.68 19.26
N GLU A 115 -7.05 0.86 19.62
CA GLU A 115 -6.01 1.29 18.69
C GLU A 115 -5.44 0.09 17.91
N HIS A 116 -5.68 0.07 16.61
CA HIS A 116 -5.07 -0.86 15.67
C HIS A 116 -3.87 -0.22 14.97
N ASN A 117 -2.99 -1.04 14.42
CA ASN A 117 -1.81 -0.59 13.68
C ASN A 117 -1.81 -1.11 12.24
N LEU A 118 -0.90 -0.56 11.41
CA LEU A 118 -0.80 -0.93 9.99
C LEU A 118 -0.05 -2.25 9.73
N TYR A 119 0.37 -2.99 10.77
CA TYR A 119 0.92 -4.34 10.62
C TYR A 119 -0.16 -5.43 10.61
N GLU A 120 -1.39 -5.08 11.00
CA GLU A 120 -2.52 -6.00 11.05
C GLU A 120 -3.08 -6.29 9.65
N ASP A 121 -3.73 -7.45 9.52
CA ASP A 121 -4.56 -7.74 8.35
C ASP A 121 -5.90 -7.00 8.48
N LEU A 122 -6.17 -6.14 7.50
CA LEU A 122 -7.32 -5.24 7.49
C LEU A 122 -8.43 -5.72 6.55
N THR A 123 -8.31 -6.92 6.00
CA THR A 123 -9.35 -7.60 5.23
C THR A 123 -10.64 -7.66 6.05
N HIS A 124 -11.78 -7.38 5.39
CA HIS A 124 -13.13 -7.37 5.98
C HIS A 124 -13.37 -6.38 7.14
N LYS A 125 -12.38 -5.56 7.50
CA LYS A 125 -12.52 -4.56 8.57
C LYS A 125 -12.96 -3.21 8.02
N ARG A 126 -13.79 -2.50 8.76
CA ARG A 126 -14.28 -1.16 8.41
C ARG A 126 -13.71 -0.12 9.38
N PRO A 127 -13.01 0.92 8.91
CA PRO A 127 -12.45 1.95 9.78
C PRO A 127 -13.49 3.03 10.11
N CYS A 128 -13.31 3.73 11.23
CA CYS A 128 -14.07 4.93 11.63
C CYS A 128 -13.18 6.16 11.88
N ALA A 129 -11.93 5.97 12.27
CA ALA A 129 -10.99 7.06 12.51
C ALA A 129 -9.55 6.58 12.27
N PHE A 130 -8.64 7.53 12.11
CA PHE A 130 -7.21 7.28 12.28
C PHE A 130 -6.61 8.34 13.20
N LYS A 131 -5.47 8.05 13.79
CA LYS A 131 -4.69 9.00 14.61
C LYS A 131 -3.28 9.07 14.08
N ILE A 132 -2.83 10.29 13.82
CA ILE A 132 -1.50 10.60 13.31
C ILE A 132 -0.92 11.75 14.16
N GLU A 133 0.30 11.58 14.66
CA GLU A 133 0.97 12.60 15.49
C GLU A 133 0.11 13.11 16.67
N GLY A 134 -0.66 12.20 17.29
CA GLY A 134 -1.55 12.51 18.40
C GLY A 134 -2.92 13.09 18.02
N LYS A 135 -3.18 13.40 16.75
CA LYS A 135 -4.46 13.93 16.28
C LYS A 135 -5.36 12.83 15.72
N LYS A 136 -6.52 12.60 16.34
CA LYS A 136 -7.59 11.71 15.85
C LYS A 136 -8.41 12.42 14.77
N ILE A 137 -8.67 11.76 13.66
CA ILE A 137 -9.40 12.27 12.49
C ILE A 137 -10.44 11.22 12.08
N ASP A 138 -11.71 11.62 12.06
CA ASP A 138 -12.82 10.74 11.67
C ASP A 138 -12.88 10.53 10.16
N ILE A 139 -13.22 9.30 9.76
CA ILE A 139 -13.30 8.85 8.37
C ILE A 139 -14.50 7.91 8.19
N LYS A 140 -14.96 7.78 6.95
CA LYS A 140 -16.13 6.94 6.62
C LYS A 140 -15.76 5.53 6.19
N ASP A 141 -14.61 5.39 5.55
CA ASP A 141 -14.11 4.20 4.88
C ASP A 141 -12.58 4.28 4.68
N TRP A 142 -11.97 3.20 4.20
CA TRP A 142 -10.54 3.16 3.89
C TRP A 142 -10.14 4.21 2.84
N LYS A 143 -11.01 4.49 1.85
CA LYS A 143 -10.76 5.53 0.84
C LYS A 143 -10.60 6.91 1.50
N GLY A 144 -11.42 7.16 2.52
CA GLY A 144 -11.33 8.32 3.40
C GLY A 144 -10.04 8.33 4.22
N ALA A 145 -9.63 7.19 4.79
CA ALA A 145 -8.36 7.07 5.51
C ALA A 145 -7.17 7.54 4.65
N LEU A 146 -7.09 7.04 3.42
CA LEU A 146 -6.04 7.38 2.47
C LEU A 146 -6.04 8.88 2.15
N VAL A 147 -7.19 9.41 1.71
CA VAL A 147 -7.29 10.80 1.26
C VAL A 147 -7.08 11.79 2.40
N GLU A 148 -7.66 11.55 3.57
CA GLU A 148 -7.50 12.46 4.71
C GLU A 148 -6.09 12.40 5.29
N THR A 149 -5.42 11.24 5.25
CA THR A 149 -3.98 11.16 5.59
C THR A 149 -3.14 11.98 4.60
N CYS A 150 -3.35 11.80 3.29
CA CYS A 150 -2.67 12.61 2.28
C CYS A 150 -2.96 14.11 2.43
N ASN A 151 -4.20 14.51 2.72
CA ASN A 151 -4.57 15.90 2.96
C ASN A 151 -3.87 16.47 4.21
N TYR A 152 -3.78 15.69 5.28
CA TYR A 152 -3.07 16.07 6.50
C TYR A 152 -1.58 16.31 6.20
N LEU A 153 -0.94 15.37 5.50
CA LEU A 153 0.48 15.45 5.16
C LEU A 153 0.79 16.55 4.15
N ALA A 154 -0.10 16.79 3.18
CA ALA A 154 0.02 17.89 2.22
C ALA A 154 -0.01 19.26 2.90
N ARG A 155 -0.78 19.41 4.00
CA ARG A 155 -0.76 20.64 4.82
C ARG A 155 0.54 20.82 5.58
N LYS A 156 1.15 19.71 6.02
CA LYS A 156 2.42 19.70 6.76
C LYS A 156 3.57 20.08 5.83
N ASP A 157 3.69 19.39 4.70
CA ASP A 157 4.64 19.71 3.65
C ASP A 157 4.09 19.25 2.30
N SER A 158 3.64 20.20 1.48
CA SER A 158 3.10 19.90 0.15
C SER A 158 4.16 19.51 -0.88
N ALA A 159 5.44 19.82 -0.64
CA ALA A 159 6.51 19.54 -1.61
C ALA A 159 6.77 18.03 -1.70
N ILE A 160 6.77 17.33 -0.56
CA ILE A 160 6.98 15.87 -0.50
C ILE A 160 5.91 15.14 -1.30
N ILE A 161 4.63 15.35 -1.00
CA ILE A 161 3.54 14.63 -1.67
C ILE A 161 3.43 14.94 -3.17
N LYS A 162 3.80 16.15 -3.60
CA LYS A 162 3.83 16.52 -5.03
C LYS A 162 4.86 15.70 -5.80
N GLN A 163 5.96 15.31 -5.17
CA GLN A 163 7.00 14.48 -5.80
C GLN A 163 6.53 13.04 -6.03
N PHE A 164 5.48 12.57 -5.32
CA PHE A 164 4.98 11.19 -5.49
C PHE A 164 4.50 10.89 -6.91
N VAL A 165 4.10 11.92 -7.67
CA VAL A 165 3.68 11.73 -9.05
C VAL A 165 4.82 11.21 -9.94
N ASP A 166 6.06 11.61 -9.64
CA ASP A 166 7.25 11.23 -10.42
C ASP A 166 8.08 10.12 -9.77
N ASP A 167 7.75 9.72 -8.55
CA ASP A 167 8.49 8.71 -7.81
C ASP A 167 8.05 7.29 -8.25
N PRO A 168 8.92 6.50 -8.91
CA PRO A 168 8.59 5.15 -9.36
C PRO A 168 8.27 4.17 -8.21
N LYS A 169 8.69 4.49 -6.97
CA LYS A 169 8.36 3.69 -5.78
C LYS A 169 6.94 3.99 -5.26
N MET A 170 6.42 5.18 -5.57
CA MET A 170 5.06 5.62 -5.22
C MET A 170 4.06 5.34 -6.34
N ASN A 171 4.49 5.43 -7.60
CA ASN A 171 3.71 5.17 -8.80
C ASN A 171 4.33 4.01 -9.58
N GLY A 172 3.66 2.86 -9.58
CA GLY A 172 4.11 1.69 -10.31
C GLY A 172 4.01 1.86 -11.82
N LYS A 173 4.72 1.00 -12.59
CA LYS A 173 4.70 1.04 -14.06
C LYS A 173 3.32 0.81 -14.67
N LYS A 174 2.50 -0.06 -14.04
CA LYS A 174 1.15 -0.41 -14.51
C LYS A 174 0.05 0.40 -13.81
N VAL A 175 0.25 0.75 -12.54
CA VAL A 175 -0.77 1.40 -11.70
C VAL A 175 -0.28 2.78 -11.29
N ILE A 176 -0.98 3.81 -11.77
CA ILE A 176 -0.72 5.21 -11.45
C ILE A 176 -1.61 5.59 -10.26
N TYR A 177 -1.03 5.62 -9.07
CA TYR A 177 -1.74 6.01 -7.86
C TYR A 177 -1.91 7.53 -7.77
N PHE A 178 -0.84 8.29 -8.01
CA PHE A 178 -0.80 9.75 -7.92
C PHE A 178 -0.66 10.37 -9.31
N SER A 179 -1.38 11.45 -9.58
CA SER A 179 -1.28 12.17 -10.86
C SER A 179 -1.50 13.66 -10.68
N ARG A 180 -0.84 14.50 -11.50
CA ARG A 180 -1.07 15.95 -11.53
C ARG A 180 -2.47 16.31 -12.05
N VAL A 181 -3.07 15.43 -12.83
CA VAL A 181 -4.39 15.61 -13.43
C VAL A 181 -5.26 14.39 -13.16
N LYS A 182 -6.58 14.56 -13.17
CA LYS A 182 -7.50 13.43 -13.08
C LYS A 182 -7.43 12.61 -14.37
N LEU A 183 -6.76 11.46 -14.35
CA LEU A 183 -6.64 10.60 -15.52
C LEU A 183 -7.94 9.78 -15.73
N PRO A 184 -8.34 9.50 -16.98
CA PRO A 184 -9.51 8.68 -17.27
C PRO A 184 -9.42 7.25 -16.73
N THR A 185 -8.19 6.73 -16.62
CA THR A 185 -7.92 5.38 -16.10
C THR A 185 -8.06 5.28 -14.59
N MET A 186 -8.11 6.43 -13.88
CA MET A 186 -8.15 6.42 -12.41
C MET A 186 -9.56 6.13 -11.89
N ARG A 187 -9.71 4.99 -11.20
CA ARG A 187 -10.93 4.54 -10.53
C ARG A 187 -11.08 5.21 -9.17
N ALA A 188 -12.25 5.81 -8.93
CA ALA A 188 -12.53 6.57 -7.71
C ALA A 188 -11.45 7.62 -7.39
N ALA A 189 -10.98 8.34 -8.41
CA ALA A 189 -9.99 9.40 -8.24
C ALA A 189 -10.51 10.50 -7.30
N ARG A 190 -9.68 10.90 -6.33
CA ARG A 190 -9.97 11.99 -5.40
C ARG A 190 -8.83 13.01 -5.42
N GLU A 191 -9.15 14.27 -5.22
CA GLU A 191 -8.14 15.33 -5.15
C GLU A 191 -7.51 15.38 -3.75
N ILE A 192 -6.18 15.53 -3.70
CA ILE A 192 -5.43 15.85 -2.49
C ILE A 192 -5.35 17.37 -2.38
N LYS A 193 -6.10 17.91 -1.41
CA LYS A 193 -6.15 19.32 -1.09
C LYS A 193 -4.76 19.80 -0.64
N ASN A 194 -4.42 21.05 -0.96
CA ASN A 194 -3.13 21.68 -0.67
C ASN A 194 -1.94 21.16 -1.49
N ALA A 195 -2.14 20.13 -2.32
CA ALA A 195 -1.15 19.64 -3.27
C ALA A 195 -1.57 19.82 -4.73
N ASN A 196 -2.88 19.94 -5.01
CA ASN A 196 -3.46 20.04 -6.36
C ASN A 196 -3.06 18.86 -7.25
N ILE A 197 -3.04 17.66 -6.66
CA ILE A 197 -2.82 16.38 -7.35
C ILE A 197 -3.99 15.44 -7.04
N TYR A 198 -4.10 14.37 -7.81
CA TYR A 198 -5.14 13.36 -7.70
C TYR A 198 -4.54 12.05 -7.20
N ILE A 199 -5.35 11.29 -6.47
CA ILE A 199 -5.04 9.95 -5.99
C ILE A 199 -6.14 8.94 -6.37
N GLU A 200 -5.74 7.78 -6.87
CA GLU A 200 -6.61 6.62 -7.08
C GLU A 200 -6.90 5.96 -5.73
N SER A 201 -8.18 5.88 -5.37
CA SER A 201 -8.61 5.36 -4.06
C SER A 201 -9.39 4.05 -4.15
N ASN A 202 -9.50 3.44 -5.33
CA ASN A 202 -10.21 2.18 -5.51
C ASN A 202 -9.30 0.96 -5.29
N LEU A 203 -8.91 0.75 -4.03
CA LEU A 203 -8.01 -0.30 -3.59
C LEU A 203 -8.67 -1.15 -2.50
N SER A 204 -8.15 -2.35 -2.28
CA SER A 204 -8.53 -3.20 -1.13
C SER A 204 -8.14 -2.52 0.19
N ALA A 205 -8.66 -3.02 1.32
CA ALA A 205 -8.27 -2.51 2.63
C ALA A 205 -6.74 -2.62 2.85
N ASN A 206 -6.17 -3.77 2.47
CA ASN A 206 -4.74 -4.01 2.52
C ASN A 206 -3.96 -3.16 1.50
N GLY A 207 -4.50 -2.92 0.31
CA GLY A 207 -3.87 -2.05 -0.68
C GLY A 207 -3.79 -0.61 -0.21
N ILE A 208 -4.84 -0.12 0.46
CA ILE A 208 -4.85 1.18 1.12
C ILE A 208 -3.85 1.22 2.28
N ARG A 209 -3.82 0.21 3.15
CA ARG A 209 -2.84 0.08 4.24
C ARG A 209 -1.40 0.14 3.69
N ASN A 210 -1.11 -0.61 2.64
CA ASN A 210 0.21 -0.68 2.02
C ASN A 210 0.61 0.68 1.41
N LEU A 211 -0.31 1.36 0.72
CA LEU A 211 -0.07 2.70 0.20
C LEU A 211 0.14 3.73 1.32
N LEU A 212 -0.64 3.65 2.40
CA LEU A 212 -0.45 4.48 3.60
C LEU A 212 0.94 4.29 4.20
N ILE A 213 1.44 3.05 4.32
CA ILE A 213 2.80 2.78 4.81
C ILE A 213 3.84 3.49 3.93
N LYS A 214 3.74 3.38 2.60
CA LYS A 214 4.66 4.06 1.67
C LYS A 214 4.63 5.58 1.84
N VAL A 215 3.43 6.15 1.94
CA VAL A 215 3.23 7.59 2.15
C VAL A 215 3.84 8.04 3.48
N LEU A 216 3.57 7.34 4.59
CA LEU A 216 4.10 7.69 5.92
C LEU A 216 5.62 7.63 5.98
N ASN A 217 6.22 6.61 5.33
CA ASN A 217 7.66 6.46 5.25
C ASN A 217 8.33 7.67 4.55
N LYS A 218 7.73 8.20 3.47
CA LYS A 218 8.25 9.39 2.79
C LYS A 218 8.23 10.66 3.65
N TYR A 219 7.39 10.69 4.69
CA TYR A 219 7.34 11.77 5.68
C TYR A 219 8.13 11.44 6.96
N ASN A 220 8.88 10.33 6.99
CA ASN A 220 9.60 9.82 8.15
C ASN A 220 8.71 9.65 9.39
N ILE A 221 7.43 9.31 9.19
CA ILE A 221 6.49 9.04 10.28
C ILE A 221 6.57 7.55 10.62
N LYS A 222 6.86 7.25 11.88
CA LYS A 222 6.93 5.85 12.34
C LYS A 222 5.55 5.23 12.30
N LEU A 223 5.44 4.04 11.72
CA LEU A 223 4.16 3.34 11.57
C LEU A 223 3.44 3.09 12.91
N LYS A 224 4.20 2.90 13.99
CA LYS A 224 3.63 2.75 15.34
C LYS A 224 2.89 4.00 15.85
N ASP A 225 3.21 5.18 15.31
CA ASP A 225 2.62 6.47 15.69
C ASP A 225 1.36 6.78 14.85
N TYR A 226 1.06 5.93 13.86
CA TYR A 226 -0.17 5.96 13.09
C TYR A 226 -1.11 4.85 13.57
N LYS A 227 -2.28 5.22 14.07
CA LYS A 227 -3.29 4.28 14.59
C LYS A 227 -4.54 4.29 13.72
N ILE A 228 -5.18 3.14 13.60
CA ILE A 228 -6.51 2.98 13.02
C ILE A 228 -7.50 2.65 14.14
N TYR A 229 -8.72 3.17 14.02
CA TYR A 229 -9.86 2.77 14.82
C TYR A 229 -10.91 2.14 13.91
N LEU A 230 -11.48 1.02 14.36
CA LEU A 230 -12.43 0.24 13.58
C LEU A 230 -13.85 0.49 14.06
N LYS A 231 -14.78 0.50 13.10
CA LYS A 231 -16.22 0.50 13.34
C LYS A 231 -16.78 -0.90 13.43
N ALA A 232 -16.28 -1.80 12.57
CA ALA A 232 -16.78 -3.15 12.44
C ALA A 232 -15.71 -4.09 11.90
N ASP A 233 -15.85 -5.37 12.22
CA ASP A 233 -15.04 -6.47 11.68
C ASP A 233 -15.97 -7.54 11.12
N TYR A 234 -15.94 -7.71 9.80
CA TYR A 234 -16.79 -8.66 9.07
C TYR A 234 -16.07 -9.97 8.75
N SER A 235 -14.95 -10.27 9.44
CA SER A 235 -14.15 -11.48 9.15
C SER A 235 -15.00 -12.76 9.24
N ASP A 236 -15.94 -12.86 10.18
CA ASP A 236 -16.79 -14.05 10.36
C ASP A 236 -17.83 -14.28 9.22
N LEU A 237 -17.95 -13.36 8.25
CA LEU A 237 -18.83 -13.50 7.08
C LEU A 237 -18.15 -14.12 5.85
N HIS A 238 -16.85 -14.43 5.93
CA HIS A 238 -16.00 -14.83 4.79
C HIS A 238 -15.09 -15.99 5.15
#